data_AF-A0A1R0H0K7-F1
#
_entry.id   AF-A0A1R0H0K7-F1
#
_cell.length_a   1.000
_cell.length_b   1.000
_cell.length_c   1.000
_cell.angle_alpha   90.00
_cell.angle_beta   90.00
_cell.angle_gamma   90.00
#
_symmetry.space_group_name_H-M   'P 1'
#
loop_
_entity.id
_entity.type
_entity.pdbx_description
1 polymer ?
#
loop_
_entity_poly.entity_id
_entity_poly.type
_entity_poly.pdbx_seq_one_letter_code
_entity_poly.pdbx_strand_id
1 'polypeptide(L)'
;MKSKHAKINEEDLKYSYLVIRKGPRPTKPRQDVSNIPTSDPSPKSEYRSNEPRTTAGSDHNSSDEGLSNNTTESYSWPRVLLPAMKRSGHVVVDVCSESGETERKVYTKSMSNQSYRDARKVQWGDLFPHVAKTTTVRKIGYKPYV
;
A
#
# COMPACT_ATOMS: atom_id res chain seq x y z
N MET A 1 -5.48 -41.36 1.16
CA MET A 1 -6.07 -42.28 2.15
C MET A 1 -7.46 -42.67 1.64
N LYS A 2 -7.75 -43.95 1.42
CA LYS A 2 -9.12 -44.39 1.07
C LYS A 2 -9.94 -44.47 2.35
N SER A 3 -11.03 -43.71 2.46
CA SER A 3 -11.95 -43.82 3.59
C SER A 3 -12.69 -45.16 3.49
N LYS A 4 -12.71 -45.94 4.58
CA LYS A 4 -13.15 -47.35 4.57
C LYS A 4 -14.63 -47.57 4.18
N HIS A 5 -15.41 -46.50 4.00
CA HIS A 5 -16.86 -46.58 3.73
C HIS A 5 -17.36 -45.63 2.62
N ALA A 6 -16.48 -44.96 1.86
CA ALA A 6 -16.94 -44.09 0.78
C ALA A 6 -17.07 -44.85 -0.54
N LYS A 7 -18.24 -44.72 -1.19
CA LYS A 7 -18.53 -45.30 -2.50
C LYS A 7 -17.76 -44.61 -3.63
N ILE A 8 -17.29 -43.38 -3.40
CA ILE A 8 -16.57 -42.53 -4.35
C ILE A 8 -15.43 -41.84 -3.58
N ASN A 9 -14.24 -41.70 -4.17
CA ASN A 9 -13.07 -41.06 -3.54
C ASN A 9 -13.11 -39.52 -3.68
N GLU A 10 -14.25 -38.91 -3.40
CA GLU A 10 -14.43 -37.45 -3.43
C GLU A 10 -14.76 -36.98 -2.00
N GLU A 11 -14.12 -35.89 -1.57
CA GLU A 11 -14.38 -35.25 -0.28
C GLU A 11 -14.76 -33.79 -0.50
N ASP A 12 -15.93 -33.39 0.01
CA ASP A 12 -16.35 -31.99 0.02
C ASP A 12 -15.56 -31.23 1.09
N LEU A 13 -14.63 -30.38 0.65
CA LEU A 13 -13.89 -29.47 1.53
C LEU A 13 -14.66 -28.16 1.71
N LYS A 14 -14.80 -27.69 2.94
CA LYS A 14 -15.39 -26.38 3.24
C LYS A 14 -14.37 -25.29 2.93
N TYR A 15 -14.70 -24.39 2.00
CA TYR A 15 -13.90 -23.22 1.68
C TYR A 15 -14.57 -21.94 2.17
N SER A 16 -13.77 -20.94 2.54
CA SER A 16 -14.21 -19.55 2.71
C SER A 16 -13.57 -18.71 1.60
N TYR A 17 -14.37 -17.82 1.00
CA TYR A 17 -13.89 -16.92 -0.05
C TYR A 17 -13.71 -15.51 0.51
N LEU A 18 -12.59 -14.88 0.18
CA LEU A 18 -12.35 -13.47 0.47
C LEU A 18 -12.34 -12.71 -0.86
N VAL A 19 -13.39 -11.95 -1.13
CA VAL A 19 -13.55 -11.18 -2.37
C VAL A 19 -13.03 -9.76 -2.15
N ILE A 20 -11.89 -9.43 -2.74
CA ILE A 20 -11.30 -8.08 -2.68
C ILE A 20 -11.62 -7.34 -3.97
N ARG A 21 -12.42 -6.27 -3.90
CA ARG A 21 -12.58 -5.32 -5.00
C ARG A 21 -11.50 -4.24 -4.92
N LYS A 22 -10.78 -3.96 -6.01
CA LYS A 22 -9.92 -2.76 -6.05
C LYS A 22 -10.82 -1.52 -6.02
N GLY A 23 -10.67 -0.71 -4.98
CA GLY A 23 -11.27 0.62 -4.92
C GLY A 23 -10.60 1.58 -5.91
N PRO A 24 -11.20 2.76 -6.15
CA PRO A 24 -10.56 3.83 -6.90
C PRO A 24 -9.21 4.19 -6.26
N ARG A 25 -8.22 4.56 -7.09
CA ARG A 25 -6.91 5.01 -6.59
C ARG A 25 -7.13 6.24 -5.72
N PRO A 26 -6.59 6.30 -4.48
CA PRO A 26 -6.68 7.49 -3.65
C PRO A 26 -6.00 8.64 -4.39
N THR A 27 -6.75 9.73 -4.58
CA THR A 27 -6.22 10.97 -5.13
C THR A 27 -5.37 11.63 -4.06
N LYS A 28 -4.10 11.97 -4.37
CA LYS A 28 -3.28 12.77 -3.46
C LYS A 28 -4.04 14.07 -3.15
N PRO A 29 -4.19 14.47 -1.88
CA PRO A 29 -4.75 15.78 -1.58
C PRO A 29 -3.89 16.82 -2.28
N ARG A 30 -4.54 17.61 -3.16
CA ARG A 30 -3.92 18.74 -3.82
C ARG A 30 -3.47 19.68 -2.70
N GLN A 31 -2.17 19.90 -2.57
CA GLN A 31 -1.66 20.94 -1.69
C GLN A 31 -2.12 22.27 -2.28
N ASP A 32 -3.23 22.81 -1.77
CA ASP A 32 -3.63 24.17 -2.06
C ASP A 32 -2.58 25.10 -1.45
N VAL A 33 -1.70 25.60 -2.31
CA VAL A 33 -0.90 26.80 -2.05
C VAL A 33 -1.86 28.00 -2.08
N SER A 34 -2.68 28.15 -1.05
CA SER A 34 -3.51 29.34 -0.84
C SER A 34 -2.71 30.37 -0.05
N ASN A 35 -1.89 31.15 -0.75
CA ASN A 35 -1.47 32.49 -0.33
C ASN A 35 -1.32 33.35 -1.58
N ILE A 36 -2.44 33.75 -2.17
CA ILE A 36 -2.53 34.90 -3.09
C ILE A 36 -3.83 35.63 -2.70
N PRO A 37 -3.76 36.83 -2.10
CA PRO A 37 -4.94 37.67 -1.93
C PRO A 37 -5.17 38.38 -3.26
N THR A 38 -6.30 38.11 -3.91
CA THR A 38 -6.81 38.99 -4.96
C THR A 38 -8.32 39.09 -4.81
N SER A 39 -8.72 40.25 -4.31
CA SER A 39 -10.07 40.77 -4.27
C SER A 39 -10.66 40.88 -5.67
N ASP A 40 -11.80 40.22 -5.94
CA ASP A 40 -13.04 40.84 -6.46
C ASP A 40 -14.09 39.78 -6.92
N PRO A 41 -15.39 40.15 -7.09
CA PRO A 41 -16.52 39.34 -6.64
C PRO A 41 -17.40 38.65 -7.72
N SER A 42 -18.01 37.52 -7.32
CA SER A 42 -19.28 36.91 -7.81
C SER A 42 -19.37 36.39 -9.28
N PRO A 43 -20.35 35.51 -9.66
CA PRO A 43 -21.58 35.14 -8.95
C PRO A 43 -21.90 33.63 -8.83
N LYS A 44 -22.85 33.40 -7.92
CA LYS A 44 -23.51 32.14 -7.53
C LYS A 44 -24.04 31.35 -8.71
N SER A 45 -23.82 30.02 -8.71
CA SER A 45 -24.78 29.09 -9.28
C SER A 45 -25.06 27.97 -8.28
N GLU A 46 -26.32 27.95 -7.85
CA GLU A 46 -26.92 26.92 -7.02
C GLU A 46 -27.06 25.66 -7.88
N TYR A 47 -26.41 24.56 -7.49
CA TYR A 47 -26.86 23.24 -7.91
C TYR A 47 -27.36 22.47 -6.69
N ARG A 48 -28.67 22.27 -6.72
CA ARG A 48 -29.52 21.64 -5.72
C ARG A 48 -29.71 20.18 -6.16
N SER A 49 -29.27 19.22 -5.35
CA SER A 49 -29.71 17.83 -5.51
C SER A 49 -29.60 17.05 -4.19
N ASN A 50 -30.70 17.14 -3.43
CA ASN A 50 -31.43 16.07 -2.74
C ASN A 50 -30.65 15.01 -1.94
N GLU A 51 -30.67 15.20 -0.62
CA GLU A 51 -30.59 14.15 0.41
C GLU A 51 -31.70 13.09 0.25
N PRO A 52 -31.41 11.83 0.55
CA PRO A 52 -32.31 11.03 1.38
C PRO A 52 -31.63 10.65 2.69
N ARG A 53 -32.12 11.22 3.80
CA ARG A 53 -31.86 10.73 5.16
C ARG A 53 -32.42 9.30 5.28
N THR A 54 -31.54 8.34 5.50
CA THR A 54 -31.91 7.16 6.31
C THR A 54 -31.23 7.30 7.66
N THR A 55 -32.03 7.70 8.64
CA THR A 55 -31.71 7.63 10.07
C THR A 55 -31.59 6.17 10.48
N ALA A 56 -30.36 5.70 10.68
CA ALA A 56 -30.08 4.57 11.56
C ALA A 56 -29.11 5.09 12.62
N GLY A 57 -29.65 5.40 13.79
CA GLY A 57 -28.87 5.79 14.94
C GLY A 57 -27.94 4.63 15.34
N SER A 58 -26.65 4.92 15.37
CA SER A 58 -25.70 4.20 16.20
C SER A 58 -24.69 5.23 16.68
N ASP A 59 -24.96 5.77 17.86
CA ASP A 59 -24.09 6.69 18.58
C ASP A 59 -22.80 5.97 18.97
N HIS A 60 -21.79 6.02 18.10
CA HIS A 60 -20.40 5.74 18.44
C HIS A 60 -19.59 6.99 18.11
N ASN A 61 -19.61 7.95 19.05
CA ASN A 61 -18.56 8.97 19.15
C ASN A 61 -17.25 8.25 19.54
N SER A 62 -16.59 7.67 18.55
CA SER A 62 -15.17 7.35 18.61
C SER A 62 -14.49 8.37 17.72
N SER A 63 -13.81 9.33 18.32
CA SER A 63 -12.91 10.24 17.61
C SER A 63 -11.81 9.42 16.94
N ASP A 64 -12.07 9.00 15.69
CA ASP A 64 -11.13 8.32 14.79
C ASP A 64 -10.15 9.33 14.16
N GLU A 65 -9.50 10.12 15.00
CA GLU A 65 -8.50 11.13 14.59
C GLU A 65 -7.08 10.54 14.50
N GLY A 66 -6.93 9.23 14.74
CA GLY A 66 -5.65 8.52 14.80
C GLY A 66 -5.31 7.65 13.59
N LEU A 67 -6.30 7.22 12.79
CA LEU A 67 -6.09 6.28 11.68
C LEU A 67 -5.83 6.97 10.33
N SER A 68 -6.25 8.23 10.18
CA SER A 68 -6.17 9.00 8.93
C SER A 68 -4.74 9.40 8.53
N ASN A 69 -3.88 9.72 9.51
CA ASN A 69 -2.51 10.16 9.23
C ASN A 69 -1.63 9.01 8.72
N ASN A 70 -1.68 7.86 9.38
CA ASN A 70 -0.81 6.72 9.07
C ASN A 70 -1.19 6.05 7.73
N THR A 71 -2.48 6.07 7.38
CA THR A 71 -2.97 5.55 6.10
C THR A 71 -2.54 6.43 4.92
N THR A 72 -2.45 7.74 5.11
CA THR A 72 -2.00 8.68 4.06
C THR A 72 -0.51 8.51 3.76
N GLU A 73 0.33 8.35 4.78
CA GLU A 73 1.77 8.12 4.62
C GLU A 73 2.09 6.76 3.98
N SER A 74 1.29 5.74 4.31
CA SER A 74 1.41 4.39 3.75
C SER A 74 1.30 4.34 2.21
N TYR A 75 0.63 5.32 1.58
CA TYR A 75 0.55 5.40 0.13
C TYR A 75 1.84 5.87 -0.54
N SER A 76 2.70 6.59 0.18
CA SER A 76 3.99 7.05 -0.33
C SER A 76 5.11 6.02 -0.18
N TRP A 77 4.91 5.01 0.68
CA TRP A 77 5.92 4.00 0.91
C TRP A 77 6.03 2.99 -0.23
N PRO A 78 7.27 2.67 -0.65
CA PRO A 78 7.49 1.72 -1.72
C PRO A 78 7.12 0.29 -1.27
N ARG A 79 6.56 -0.51 -2.19
CA ARG A 79 6.21 -1.92 -1.97
C ARG A 79 7.28 -2.86 -2.50
N VAL A 80 7.66 -3.87 -1.73
CA VAL A 80 8.69 -4.85 -2.13
C VAL A 80 8.16 -5.79 -3.21
N LEU A 81 8.90 -5.91 -4.32
CA LEU A 81 8.51 -6.70 -5.50
C LEU A 81 9.21 -8.04 -5.62
N LEU A 82 10.42 -8.17 -5.06
CA LEU A 82 11.21 -9.40 -5.14
C LEU A 82 11.85 -9.69 -3.77
N PRO A 83 12.21 -10.96 -3.50
CA PRO A 83 12.96 -11.31 -2.30
C PRO A 83 14.23 -10.46 -2.16
N ALA A 84 14.47 -9.95 -0.94
CA ALA A 84 15.63 -9.11 -0.67
C ALA A 84 16.96 -9.85 -0.91
N MET A 85 17.84 -9.26 -1.73
CA MET A 85 19.16 -9.82 -2.02
C MET A 85 20.14 -9.44 -0.91
N LYS A 86 20.45 -10.41 -0.04
CA LYS A 86 21.35 -10.24 1.11
C LYS A 86 22.80 -10.31 0.63
N ARG A 87 23.59 -9.28 0.92
CA ARG A 87 25.05 -9.27 0.70
C ARG A 87 25.78 -8.93 1.99
N SER A 88 27.12 -8.98 1.94
CA SER A 88 27.94 -8.52 3.05
C SER A 88 27.84 -7.00 3.19
N GLY A 89 27.36 -6.53 4.34
CA GLY A 89 27.28 -5.10 4.66
C GLY A 89 26.15 -4.31 3.99
N HIS A 90 25.42 -4.90 3.03
CA HIS A 90 24.27 -4.25 2.39
C HIS A 90 23.21 -5.24 1.91
N VAL A 91 22.00 -4.73 1.74
CA VAL A 91 20.85 -5.44 1.18
C VAL A 91 20.34 -4.66 0.00
N VAL A 92 20.02 -5.36 -1.08
CA VAL A 92 19.40 -4.77 -2.26
C VAL A 92 17.96 -5.26 -2.33
N VAL A 93 17.03 -4.32 -2.41
CA VAL A 93 15.59 -4.58 -2.46
C VAL A 93 15.04 -3.94 -3.71
N ASP A 94 14.32 -4.72 -4.52
CA ASP A 94 13.59 -4.20 -5.67
C ASP A 94 12.16 -3.86 -5.22
N VAL A 95 11.74 -2.63 -5.48
CA VAL A 95 10.48 -2.06 -4.98
C VAL A 95 9.70 -1.33 -6.08
N CYS A 96 8.38 -1.24 -5.90
CA CYS A 96 7.50 -0.34 -6.65
C CYS A 96 7.35 0.95 -5.86
N SER A 97 7.80 2.06 -6.45
CA SER A 97 7.77 3.38 -5.81
C SER A 97 6.47 4.14 -6.13
N GLU A 98 6.23 5.27 -5.48
CA GLU A 98 5.06 6.11 -5.75
C GLU A 98 5.03 6.67 -7.18
N SER A 99 6.21 6.76 -7.82
CA SER A 99 6.39 7.13 -9.22
C SER A 99 5.72 6.15 -10.19
N GLY A 100 5.37 4.94 -9.73
CA GLY A 100 4.87 3.85 -10.57
C GLY A 100 5.99 3.08 -11.29
N GLU A 101 7.23 3.54 -11.14
CA GLU A 101 8.40 2.86 -11.68
C GLU A 101 8.95 1.84 -10.68
N THR A 102 9.67 0.88 -11.25
CA THR A 102 10.39 -0.11 -10.47
C THR A 102 11.78 0.40 -10.12
N GLU A 103 12.07 0.46 -8.84
CA GLU A 103 13.31 0.98 -8.29
C GLU A 103 14.07 -0.11 -7.53
N ARG A 104 15.39 -0.11 -7.69
CA ARG A 104 16.32 -0.89 -6.90
C ARG A 104 16.89 0.00 -5.81
N LYS A 105 16.62 -0.36 -4.56
CA LYS A 105 17.07 0.36 -3.36
C LYS A 105 18.14 -0.41 -2.62
N VAL A 106 19.22 0.27 -2.24
CA VAL A 106 20.35 -0.32 -1.51
C VAL A 106 20.40 0.21 -0.08
N TYR A 107 20.31 -0.69 0.88
CA TYR A 107 20.35 -0.41 2.31
C TYR A 107 21.67 -0.93 2.89
N THR A 108 22.52 -0.04 3.39
CA THR A 108 23.84 -0.39 3.93
C THR A 108 23.85 -0.35 5.46
N LYS A 109 24.60 -1.27 6.08
CA LYS A 109 24.74 -1.34 7.54
C LYS A 109 25.35 -0.06 8.14
N SER A 110 26.25 0.59 7.40
CA SER A 110 26.90 1.84 7.81
C SER A 110 26.00 3.07 7.74
N MET A 111 24.94 3.06 6.92
CA MET A 111 24.02 4.19 6.81
C MET A 111 22.98 4.14 7.93
N SER A 112 22.34 2.99 8.10
CA SER A 112 21.46 2.74 9.23
C SER A 112 21.43 1.25 9.55
N ASN A 113 21.74 0.91 10.80
CA ASN A 113 21.69 -0.47 11.26
C ASN A 113 20.24 -0.98 11.29
N GLN A 114 19.28 -0.12 11.65
CA GLN A 114 17.86 -0.50 11.70
C GLN A 114 17.32 -0.80 10.29
N SER A 115 17.49 0.12 9.34
CA SER A 115 17.01 -0.10 7.97
C SER A 115 17.69 -1.30 7.32
N TYR A 116 18.98 -1.53 7.61
CA TYR A 116 19.70 -2.72 7.17
C TYR A 116 19.11 -4.01 7.76
N ARG A 117 18.83 -4.04 9.07
CA ARG A 117 18.24 -5.22 9.73
C ARG A 117 16.83 -5.51 9.23
N ASP A 118 16.04 -4.48 9.03
CA ASP A 118 14.67 -4.58 8.52
C ASP A 118 14.67 -5.01 7.05
N ALA A 119 15.52 -4.41 6.21
CA ALA A 119 15.69 -4.78 4.81
C ALA A 119 16.04 -6.27 4.62
N ARG A 120 16.75 -6.89 5.58
CA ARG A 120 17.06 -8.33 5.53
C ARG A 120 15.85 -9.23 5.80
N LYS A 121 14.82 -8.70 6.43
CA LYS A 121 13.63 -9.43 6.88
C LYS A 121 12.41 -9.17 6.00
N VAL A 122 12.46 -8.18 5.10
CA VAL A 122 11.33 -7.87 4.20
C VAL A 122 10.97 -9.06 3.33
N GLN A 123 9.67 -9.21 3.13
CA GLN A 123 9.04 -10.19 2.26
C GLN A 123 8.39 -9.48 1.06
N TRP A 124 7.96 -10.28 0.10
CA TRP A 124 7.21 -9.78 -1.04
C TRP A 124 5.90 -9.13 -0.59
N GLY A 125 5.61 -7.94 -1.09
CA GLY A 125 4.38 -7.19 -0.78
C GLY A 125 4.49 -6.23 0.41
N ASP A 126 5.56 -6.31 1.21
CA ASP A 126 5.77 -5.44 2.36
C ASP A 126 5.89 -3.96 1.93
N LEU A 127 5.34 -3.06 2.76
CA LEU A 127 5.63 -1.63 2.67
C LEU A 127 6.95 -1.33 3.39
N PHE A 128 7.82 -0.55 2.76
CA PHE A 128 9.15 -0.31 3.30
C PHE A 128 9.45 1.19 3.47
N PRO A 129 9.28 1.77 4.68
CA PRO A 129 9.36 3.22 4.92
C PRO A 129 10.79 3.77 4.98
N HIS A 130 11.81 2.90 4.84
CA HIS A 130 13.20 3.31 5.06
C HIS A 130 13.82 4.01 3.85
N VAL A 131 14.58 5.06 4.13
CA VAL A 131 15.40 5.77 3.14
C VAL A 131 16.59 4.90 2.74
N ALA A 132 16.81 4.77 1.44
CA ALA A 132 17.91 4.00 0.88
C ALA A 132 19.16 4.89 0.67
N LYS A 133 20.35 4.29 0.71
CA LYS A 133 21.59 4.99 0.34
C LYS A 133 21.63 5.31 -1.15
N THR A 134 21.10 4.39 -1.97
CA THR A 134 21.11 4.50 -3.43
C THR A 134 19.80 3.94 -3.97
N THR A 135 19.22 4.68 -4.91
CA THR A 135 18.01 4.30 -5.63
C THR A 135 18.31 4.35 -7.12
N THR A 136 18.05 3.27 -7.84
CA THR A 136 18.21 3.22 -9.31
C THR A 136 16.98 2.63 -9.96
N VAL A 137 16.46 3.28 -11.00
CA VAL A 137 15.34 2.72 -11.78
C VAL A 137 15.81 1.49 -12.53
N ARG A 138 15.04 0.39 -12.47
CA ARG A 138 15.39 -0.89 -13.08
C ARG A 138 14.14 -1.59 -13.59
N LYS A 139 14.15 -2.03 -14.86
CA LYS A 139 13.15 -2.98 -15.35
C LYS A 139 13.41 -4.36 -14.72
N ILE A 140 12.46 -4.87 -13.93
CA ILE A 140 12.52 -6.25 -13.44
C ILE A 140 12.23 -7.19 -14.60
N GLY A 141 13.20 -8.05 -14.91
CA GLY A 141 12.95 -9.24 -15.72
C GLY A 141 12.35 -10.31 -14.82
N TYR A 142 11.06 -10.59 -14.97
CA TYR A 142 10.46 -11.77 -14.36
C TYR A 142 10.92 -12.98 -15.15
N LYS A 143 11.81 -13.80 -14.55
CA LYS A 143 11.94 -15.19 -14.98
C LYS A 143 10.85 -15.97 -14.27
N PRO A 144 9.82 -16.47 -14.97
CA PRO A 144 8.86 -17.36 -14.32
C PRO A 144 9.64 -18.52 -13.73
N TYR A 145 9.34 -18.89 -12.49
CA TYR A 145 9.80 -20.15 -11.94
C TYR A 145 9.07 -21.23 -12.73
N VAL A 146 9.79 -21.86 -13.67
CA VAL A 146 9.37 -23.07 -14.39
C VAL A 146 9.80 -24.27 -13.56
#